data_AF-A0A9D7FJU2-F1
#
_entry.id   AF-A0A9D7FJU2-F1
#
_cell.length_a   1.000
_cell.length_b   1.000
_cell.length_c   1.000
_cell.angle_alpha   90.00
_cell.angle_beta   90.00
_cell.angle_gamma   90.00
#
_symmetry.space_group_name_H-M   'P 1'
#
loop_
_entity.id
_entity.type
_entity.pdbx_description
1 polymer ?
#
loop_
_entity_poly.entity_id
_entity_poly.type
_entity_poly.pdbx_seq_one_letter_code
_entity_poly.pdbx_strand_id
1 'polypeptide(L)'
;MTYQVNPLTRSITLRGPATQLAYVTQIMKAVEQNTRRGQKPLIVYPEQTTVTQLYADLSQWIVMTFPPESSPGILQIPRLDALVISARPEDEALIRNWIRILDQEGPSRKCCAWFRSRTPSRPPYPTPFEP
;
A
#
# COMPACT_ATOMS: atom_id res chain seq x y z
N MET A 1 -20.59 -6.66 17.57
CA MET A 1 -19.37 -7.49 17.47
C MET A 1 -18.62 -7.33 18.78
N THR A 2 -18.21 -8.42 19.41
CA THR A 2 -17.40 -8.39 20.64
C THR A 2 -16.13 -9.19 20.42
N TYR A 3 -15.02 -8.74 20.99
CA TYR A 3 -13.74 -9.45 20.90
C TYR A 3 -13.17 -9.67 22.31
N GLN A 4 -12.41 -10.75 22.46
CA GLN A 4 -11.66 -11.05 23.67
C GLN A 4 -10.24 -11.44 23.26
N VAL A 5 -9.26 -10.79 23.86
CA VAL A 5 -7.84 -11.12 23.63
C VAL A 5 -7.36 -11.96 24.80
N ASN A 6 -6.81 -13.13 24.51
CA ASN A 6 -6.13 -13.96 25.48
C ASN A 6 -4.61 -13.81 25.27
N PRO A 7 -3.91 -13.05 26.13
CA PRO A 7 -2.47 -12.81 25.97
C PRO A 7 -1.64 -14.07 26.24
N LEU A 8 -2.15 -15.02 27.05
CA LEU A 8 -1.43 -16.25 27.40
C LEU A 8 -1.32 -17.20 26.21
N THR A 9 -2.41 -17.34 25.45
CA THR A 9 -2.47 -18.18 24.24
C THR A 9 -2.20 -17.38 22.98
N ARG A 10 -1.97 -16.07 23.08
CA ARG A 10 -1.82 -15.13 21.95
C ARG A 10 -2.97 -15.26 20.93
N SER A 11 -4.18 -15.50 21.42
CA SER A 11 -5.36 -15.75 20.58
C SER A 11 -6.41 -14.66 20.76
N ILE A 12 -7.10 -14.31 19.67
CA ILE A 12 -8.24 -13.41 19.70
C ILE A 12 -9.50 -14.23 19.43
N THR A 13 -10.48 -14.12 20.33
CA THR A 13 -11.82 -14.70 20.16
C THR A 13 -12.76 -13.61 19.68
N LEU A 14 -13.45 -13.86 18.56
CA LEU A 14 -14.42 -12.94 17.97
C LEU A 14 -15.83 -13.53 18.08
N ARG A 15 -16.80 -12.72 18.51
CA ARG A 15 -18.23 -13.08 18.52
C ARG A 15 -19.05 -12.02 17.79
N GLY A 16 -19.91 -12.46 16.87
CA GLY A 16 -20.76 -11.58 16.08
C GLY A 16 -21.38 -12.29 14.87
N PRO A 17 -21.99 -11.53 13.95
CA PRO A 17 -22.56 -12.07 12.71
C PRO A 17 -21.50 -12.78 11.86
N ALA A 18 -21.86 -13.93 11.28
CA ALA A 18 -20.93 -14.76 10.50
C ALA A 18 -20.24 -14.01 9.35
N THR A 19 -20.96 -13.10 8.68
CA THR A 19 -20.40 -12.26 7.61
C THR A 19 -19.30 -11.31 8.09
N GLN A 20 -19.44 -10.76 9.30
CA GLN A 20 -18.41 -9.92 9.92
C GLN A 20 -17.23 -10.76 10.40
N LEU A 21 -17.49 -11.94 10.97
CA LEU A 21 -16.44 -12.86 11.42
C LEU A 21 -15.56 -13.33 10.26
N ALA A 22 -16.17 -13.73 9.13
CA ALA A 22 -15.43 -14.15 7.95
C ALA A 22 -14.50 -13.03 7.43
N TYR A 23 -15.03 -11.80 7.37
CA TYR A 23 -14.29 -10.63 6.94
C TYR A 23 -13.08 -10.31 7.84
N VAL A 24 -13.30 -10.25 9.16
CA VAL A 24 -12.21 -9.97 10.11
C VAL A 24 -11.19 -11.11 10.14
N THR A 25 -11.64 -12.36 10.00
CA THR A 25 -10.74 -13.52 9.92
C THR A 25 -9.84 -13.44 8.68
N GLN A 26 -10.35 -12.98 7.53
CA GLN A 26 -9.54 -12.77 6.33
C GLN A 26 -8.47 -11.69 6.56
N ILE A 27 -8.84 -10.57 7.18
CA ILE A 27 -7.90 -9.49 7.53
C ILE A 27 -6.80 -10.01 8.46
N MET A 28 -7.17 -10.73 9.53
CA MET A 28 -6.20 -11.26 10.49
C MET A 28 -5.24 -12.25 9.84
N LYS A 29 -5.72 -13.14 8.96
CA LYS A 29 -4.86 -14.08 8.22
C LYS A 29 -3.86 -13.36 7.31
N ALA A 30 -4.31 -12.32 6.60
CA ALA A 30 -3.43 -11.53 5.74
C ALA A 30 -2.35 -10.82 6.57
N VAL A 31 -2.72 -10.22 7.69
CA VAL A 31 -1.79 -9.57 8.63
C VAL A 31 -0.79 -10.57 9.22
N GLU A 32 -1.25 -11.75 9.64
CA GLU A 32 -0.40 -12.79 10.22
C GLU A 32 0.62 -13.31 9.21
N GLN A 33 0.20 -13.56 7.96
CA GLN A 33 1.09 -13.99 6.88
C GLN A 33 2.22 -12.99 6.63
N ASN A 34 1.92 -11.69 6.62
CA ASN A 34 2.93 -10.66 6.42
C ASN A 34 3.83 -10.48 7.66
N THR A 35 3.26 -10.61 8.86
CA THR A 35 4.03 -10.57 10.12
C THR A 35 5.07 -11.69 10.16
N ARG A 36 4.74 -12.89 9.69
CA ARG A 36 5.70 -14.00 9.54
C ARG A 36 6.84 -13.70 8.57
N ARG A 37 6.65 -12.78 7.62
CA ARG A 37 7.69 -12.28 6.70
C ARG A 37 8.54 -11.15 7.30
N GLY A 38 8.39 -10.85 8.59
CA GLY A 38 9.07 -9.74 9.25
C GLY A 38 8.49 -8.36 8.92
N GLN A 39 7.35 -8.30 8.23
CA GLN A 39 6.67 -7.05 7.91
C GLN A 39 5.73 -6.65 9.05
N LYS A 40 5.78 -5.39 9.49
CA LYS A 40 4.86 -4.86 10.50
C LYS A 40 3.62 -4.27 9.83
N PRO A 41 2.41 -4.57 10.36
CA PRO A 41 1.19 -3.95 9.88
C PRO A 41 1.10 -2.49 10.36
N LEU A 42 0.83 -1.61 9.41
CA LEU A 42 0.52 -0.20 9.57
C LEU A 42 -0.93 0.02 9.18
N ILE A 43 -1.72 0.60 10.07
CA ILE A 43 -3.09 1.01 9.77
C ILE A 43 -3.07 2.49 9.41
N VAL A 44 -3.70 2.82 8.28
CA VAL A 44 -3.82 4.18 7.75
C VAL A 44 -5.28 4.49 7.51
N TYR A 45 -5.68 5.68 7.95
CA TYR A 45 -6.98 6.27 7.66
C TYR A 45 -6.73 7.46 6.73
N PRO A 46 -7.14 7.40 5.46
CA PRO A 46 -7.10 8.55 4.56
C PRO A 46 -8.06 9.65 5.05
N GLU A 47 -7.64 10.90 4.97
CA GLU A 47 -8.47 12.05 5.36
C GLU A 47 -9.01 12.83 4.16
N GLN A 48 -8.33 12.76 3.02
CA GLN A 48 -8.54 13.64 1.87
C GLN A 48 -8.94 12.88 0.60
N THR A 49 -8.64 11.58 0.53
CA THR A 49 -9.02 10.70 -0.59
C THR A 49 -9.83 9.51 -0.11
N THR A 50 -10.39 8.75 -1.05
CA THR A 50 -11.08 7.48 -0.72
C THR A 50 -10.06 6.36 -0.57
N VAL A 51 -10.31 5.40 0.33
CA VAL A 51 -9.42 4.25 0.50
C VAL A 51 -9.28 3.42 -0.79
N THR A 52 -10.29 3.43 -1.67
CA THR A 52 -10.24 2.76 -2.98
C THR A 52 -9.22 3.42 -3.91
N GLN A 53 -9.22 4.75 -3.98
CA GLN A 53 -8.28 5.49 -4.81
C GLN A 53 -6.86 5.36 -4.24
N LEU A 54 -6.71 5.56 -2.93
CA LEU A 54 -5.43 5.40 -2.24
C LEU A 54 -4.84 4.01 -2.43
N TYR A 55 -5.67 2.96 -2.35
CA TYR A 55 -5.25 1.58 -2.60
C TYR A 55 -4.73 1.39 -4.02
N ALA A 56 -5.44 1.90 -5.03
CA ALA A 56 -5.04 1.76 -6.42
C ALA A 56 -3.67 2.42 -6.68
N ASP A 57 -3.51 3.67 -6.21
CA ASP A 57 -2.29 4.44 -6.40
C ASP A 57 -1.09 3.84 -5.64
N LEU A 58 -1.30 3.43 -4.39
CA LEU A 58 -0.27 2.74 -3.59
C LEU A 58 0.11 1.39 -4.19
N SER A 59 -0.86 0.61 -4.65
CA SER A 59 -0.60 -0.70 -5.24
C SER A 59 0.31 -0.57 -6.47
N GLN A 60 0.02 0.39 -7.34
CA GLN A 60 0.85 0.66 -8.51
C GLN A 60 2.26 1.13 -8.09
N TRP A 61 2.35 2.06 -7.15
CA TRP A 61 3.64 2.55 -6.68
C TRP A 61 4.48 1.46 -6.02
N ILE A 62 3.87 0.55 -5.26
CA ILE A 62 4.55 -0.57 -4.62
C ILE A 62 5.16 -1.52 -5.66
N VAL A 63 4.39 -1.89 -6.68
CA VAL A 63 4.88 -2.76 -7.77
C VAL A 63 6.05 -2.13 -8.52
N MET A 64 6.06 -0.80 -8.64
CA MET A 64 7.15 -0.08 -9.31
C MET A 64 8.39 0.12 -8.44
N THR A 65 8.23 0.19 -7.12
CA THR A 65 9.30 0.58 -6.18
C THR A 65 9.98 -0.62 -5.53
N PHE A 66 9.21 -1.66 -5.19
CA PHE A 66 9.71 -2.79 -4.44
C PHE A 66 9.88 -4.04 -5.30
N PRO A 67 10.96 -4.82 -5.08
CA PRO A 67 11.05 -6.14 -5.68
C PRO A 67 9.95 -7.06 -5.14
N PRO A 68 9.44 -8.01 -5.94
CA PRO A 68 8.28 -8.84 -5.58
C PRO A 68 8.46 -9.61 -4.26
N GLU A 69 9.70 -9.94 -3.92
CA GLU A 69 10.06 -10.71 -2.72
C GLU A 69 10.06 -9.87 -1.43
N SER A 70 10.23 -8.55 -1.57
CA SER A 70 10.21 -7.60 -0.45
C SER A 70 9.01 -6.66 -0.53
N SER A 71 8.07 -6.95 -1.43
CA SER A 71 6.92 -6.09 -1.69
C SER A 71 6.03 -6.00 -0.44
N PRO A 72 5.70 -4.77 0.02
CA PRO A 72 4.76 -4.59 1.11
C PRO A 72 3.36 -5.07 0.71
N GLY A 73 2.71 -5.81 1.60
CA GLY A 73 1.34 -6.27 1.39
C GLY A 73 0.35 -5.15 1.72
N ILE A 74 -0.50 -4.76 0.78
CA ILE A 74 -1.60 -3.81 1.04
C ILE A 74 -2.92 -4.55 1.12
N LEU A 75 -3.75 -4.19 2.10
CA LEU A 75 -5.11 -4.67 2.25
C LEU A 75 -6.06 -3.49 2.45
N GLN A 76 -7.08 -3.40 1.62
CA GLN A 76 -8.15 -2.42 1.74
C GLN A 76 -9.23 -2.90 2.73
N ILE A 77 -9.69 -2.01 3.60
CA ILE A 77 -10.83 -2.22 4.49
C ILE A 77 -11.92 -1.17 4.19
N PRO A 78 -12.72 -1.36 3.11
CA PRO A 78 -13.69 -0.35 2.68
C PRO A 78 -14.73 0.02 3.74
N ARG A 79 -15.10 -0.93 4.61
CA ARG A 79 -16.09 -0.71 5.67
C ARG A 79 -15.64 0.28 6.76
N LEU A 80 -14.33 0.42 6.94
CA LEU A 80 -13.74 1.34 7.91
C LEU A 80 -13.07 2.52 7.22
N ASP A 81 -13.21 2.62 5.89
CA ASP A 81 -12.42 3.51 5.03
C ASP A 81 -10.93 3.49 5.40
N ALA A 82 -10.38 2.30 5.66
CA ALA A 82 -9.05 2.14 6.23
C ALA A 82 -8.18 1.22 5.38
N LEU A 83 -6.88 1.48 5.38
CA LEU A 83 -5.88 0.72 4.65
C LEU A 83 -4.92 0.06 5.64
N VAL A 84 -4.63 -1.22 5.44
CA VAL A 84 -3.60 -1.92 6.21
C VAL A 84 -2.44 -2.21 5.28
N ILE A 85 -1.26 -1.69 5.61
CA ILE A 85 -0.03 -1.92 4.86
C ILE A 85 0.92 -2.72 5.73
N SER A 86 1.34 -3.86 5.26
CA SER A 86 2.37 -4.66 5.92
C SER A 86 3.69 -4.42 5.21
N ALA A 87 4.61 -3.74 5.89
CA ALA A 87 5.91 -3.38 5.31
C ALA A 87 7.04 -3.73 6.26
N ARG A 88 8.26 -3.85 5.73
CA ARG A 88 9.44 -3.98 6.59
C ARG A 88 9.67 -2.64 7.33
N PRO A 89 10.20 -2.68 8.56
CA PRO A 89 10.40 -1.46 9.35
C PRO A 89 11.30 -0.44 8.65
N GLU A 90 12.27 -0.88 7.83
CA GLU A 90 13.12 -0.02 7.02
C GLU A 90 12.35 0.79 5.95
N ASP A 91 11.24 0.25 5.44
CA ASP A 91 10.43 0.87 4.38
C ASP A 91 9.29 1.71 4.93
N GLU A 92 9.03 1.64 6.24
CA GLU A 92 7.89 2.28 6.90
C GLU A 92 7.88 3.80 6.68
N ALA A 93 9.03 4.47 6.81
CA ALA A 93 9.13 5.92 6.67
C ALA A 93 8.83 6.38 5.23
N LEU A 94 9.33 5.63 4.24
CA LEU A 94 9.11 5.89 2.83
C LEU A 94 7.64 5.70 2.47
N ILE A 95 7.02 4.62 2.95
CA ILE A 95 5.60 4.32 2.74
C ILE A 95 4.72 5.40 3.38
N ARG A 96 4.99 5.80 4.63
CA ARG A 96 4.23 6.88 5.31
C ARG A 96 4.32 8.21 4.56
N ASN A 97 5.50 8.55 4.04
CA ASN A 97 5.65 9.79 3.28
C ASN A 97 4.87 9.74 1.96
N TRP A 98 4.87 8.60 1.26
CA TRP A 98 4.09 8.42 0.04
C TRP A 98 2.58 8.45 0.29
N ILE A 99 2.11 7.81 1.36
CA ILE A 99 0.72 7.89 1.79
C ILE A 99 0.34 9.34 2.03
N ARG A 100 1.16 10.10 2.75
CA ARG A 100 0.90 11.51 3.03
C ARG A 100 0.80 12.32 1.74
N ILE A 101 1.67 12.07 0.76
CA ILE A 101 1.63 12.73 -0.54
C ILE A 101 0.33 12.38 -1.27
N LEU A 102 0.01 11.08 -1.39
CA LEU A 102 -1.18 10.60 -2.10
C LEU A 102 -2.49 11.02 -1.43
N ASP A 103 -2.52 11.08 -0.10
CA ASP A 103 -3.68 11.55 0.67
C ASP A 103 -3.82 13.07 0.51
N GLN A 104 -2.76 13.86 0.76
CA GLN A 104 -2.80 15.33 0.62
C GLN A 104 -3.14 15.82 -0.79
N GLU A 105 -2.82 15.05 -1.83
CA GLU A 105 -3.10 15.44 -3.21
C GLU A 105 -4.59 15.29 -3.59
N GLY A 106 -5.37 14.53 -2.82
CA GLY A 106 -6.80 14.29 -3.06
C GLY A 106 -7.11 13.73 -4.45
N PRO A 107 -8.39 13.63 -4.85
CA PRO A 107 -8.80 13.24 -6.21
C PRO A 107 -8.35 14.23 -7.31
N SER A 108 -7.70 15.34 -6.94
CA SER A 108 -7.26 16.43 -7.79
C SER A 108 -5.97 16.17 -8.58
N ARG A 109 -5.41 14.95 -8.56
CA ARG A 109 -4.30 14.61 -9.47
C ARG A 109 -4.80 14.57 -10.92
N LYS A 110 -4.51 15.65 -11.66
CA LYS A 110 -4.20 15.56 -13.10
C LYS A 110 -3.06 14.55 -13.22
N CYS A 111 -3.33 13.43 -13.89
CA CYS A 111 -2.38 12.34 -14.13
C CYS A 111 -1.05 12.87 -14.71
N CYS A 112 -0.07 13.17 -13.86
CA CYS A 112 1.32 13.28 -14.30
C CYS A 112 1.84 11.85 -14.47
N ALA A 113 1.53 11.25 -15.63
CA ALA A 113 2.12 10.00 -16.06
C ALA A 113 3.63 10.19 -16.23
N TRP A 114 4.41 9.73 -15.26
CA TRP A 114 5.86 9.61 -15.41
C TRP A 114 6.18 8.43 -16.30
N PHE A 115 6.23 8.66 -17.62
CA PHE A 115 6.86 7.73 -18.54
C PHE A 115 8.39 7.83 -18.36
N ARG A 116 8.97 6.86 -17.64
CA ARG A 116 10.43 6.68 -17.66
C ARG A 116 10.80 5.98 -18.97
N SER A 117 11.10 6.76 -20.01
CA SER A 117 11.62 6.21 -21.27
C SER A 117 12.99 5.56 -20.97
N ARG A 118 13.14 4.28 -21.33
CA ARG A 118 14.46 3.67 -21.43
C ARG A 118 15.06 4.20 -22.72
N THR A 119 15.86 5.27 -22.65
CA THR A 119 16.72 5.65 -23.77
C THR A 119 17.75 4.55 -24.01
N PRO A 120 17.91 4.01 -25.24
CA PRO A 120 19.19 3.49 -25.67
C PRO A 120 20.10 4.66 -26.04
N SER A 121 21.27 4.65 -25.39
CA SER A 121 22.52 5.37 -25.62
C SER A 121 22.90 5.85 -27.05
N ARG A 122 23.26 7.17 -27.13
CA ARG A 122 24.35 7.87 -27.89
C ARG A 122 24.30 7.99 -29.44
N PRO A 123 25.03 8.96 -30.08
CA PRO A 123 25.35 10.39 -29.78
C PRO A 123 24.84 11.35 -30.92
N PRO A 124 25.11 12.69 -30.84
CA PRO A 124 24.51 13.69 -31.75
C PRO A 124 25.42 14.04 -32.93
N TYR A 125 24.88 14.10 -34.15
CA TYR A 125 25.31 15.03 -35.20
C TYR A 125 24.17 15.23 -36.21
N PRO A 126 23.85 16.47 -36.54
CA PRO A 126 23.59 16.81 -37.93
C PRO A 126 24.70 17.73 -38.45
N THR A 127 25.17 17.40 -39.64
CA THR A 127 26.09 18.19 -40.48
C THR A 127 25.62 19.64 -40.67
N PRO A 128 26.54 20.61 -40.79
CA PRO A 128 26.18 21.98 -41.11
C PRO A 128 25.70 22.07 -42.56
N PHE A 129 24.53 22.69 -42.76
CA PHE A 129 24.13 23.23 -44.05
C PHE A 129 24.68 24.66 -44.15
N GLU A 130 25.52 24.90 -45.15
CA GLU A 130 25.82 26.22 -45.72
C GLU A 130 26.06 26.02 -47.23
N PRO A 131 25.80 27.01 -48.10
CA PRO A 131 24.76 28.04 -48.09
C PRO A 131 23.65 27.80 -49.15
#